data_AF-A0A838HMB2-F1
#
_entry.id   AF-A0A838HMB2-F1
#
_cell.length_a   1.000
_cell.length_b   1.000
_cell.length_c   1.000
_cell.angle_alpha   90.00
_cell.angle_beta   90.00
_cell.angle_gamma   90.00
#
_symmetry.space_group_name_H-M   'P 1'
#
loop_
_entity.id
_entity.type
_entity.pdbx_description
1 polymer ?
#
loop_
_entity_poly.entity_id
_entity_poly.type
_entity_poly.pdbx_seq_one_letter_code
_entity_poly.pdbx_strand_id
1 'polypeptide(L)'
;IAAVATGIATAALEYAVRYADERRQFGSPIRHFQGIQFKLANMATRVEAARALLGRAAAAKDSGDAAATQLASMAKLFASEAAMYVTTEAVQVFGGYGYIKEYPVERLFRDAKVTEIYEGTSEIQRVVIARELYR
;
A
#
# COMPACT_ATOMS: atom_id res chain seq x y z
N ILE A 1 2.10 6.74 -11.06
CA ILE A 1 2.29 5.39 -10.47
C ILE A 1 1.73 5.23 -9.05
N ALA A 2 1.77 6.27 -8.21
CA ALA A 2 1.18 6.24 -6.86
C ALA A 2 -0.26 5.66 -6.82
N ALA A 3 -1.13 6.08 -7.75
CA ALA A 3 -2.49 5.55 -7.87
C ALA A 3 -2.56 4.02 -8.09
N VAL A 4 -1.64 3.45 -8.89
CA VAL A 4 -1.55 2.00 -9.12
C VAL A 4 -1.15 1.30 -7.82
N ALA A 5 -0.13 1.80 -7.13
CA ALA A 5 0.31 1.24 -5.85
C ALA A 5 -0.79 1.31 -4.78
N THR A 6 -1.51 2.44 -4.66
CA THR A 6 -2.66 2.57 -3.78
C THR A 6 -3.77 1.58 -4.14
N GLY A 7 -4.03 1.33 -5.42
CA GLY A 7 -5.01 0.35 -5.88
C GLY A 7 -4.63 -1.09 -5.50
N ILE A 8 -3.37 -1.47 -5.71
CA ILE A 8 -2.83 -2.77 -5.29
C ILE A 8 -2.99 -2.97 -3.77
N ALA A 9 -2.60 -1.96 -2.98
CA ALA A 9 -2.73 -1.98 -1.53
C ALA A 9 -4.19 -2.12 -1.09
N THR A 10 -5.10 -1.35 -1.71
CA THR A 10 -6.54 -1.40 -1.43
C THR A 10 -7.09 -2.80 -1.67
N ALA A 11 -6.82 -3.39 -2.83
CA ALA A 11 -7.29 -4.73 -3.17
C ALA A 11 -6.78 -5.79 -2.18
N ALA A 12 -5.49 -5.73 -1.81
CA ALA A 12 -4.91 -6.67 -0.86
C ALA A 12 -5.53 -6.57 0.53
N LEU A 13 -5.83 -5.35 1.00
CA LEU A 13 -6.57 -5.13 2.25
C LEU A 13 -7.98 -5.74 2.17
N GLU A 14 -8.73 -5.50 1.11
CA GLU A 14 -10.09 -6.04 0.94
C GLU A 14 -10.10 -7.57 0.93
N TYR A 15 -9.15 -8.20 0.23
CA TYR A 15 -8.99 -9.65 0.29
C TYR A 15 -8.66 -10.15 1.70
N ALA A 16 -7.74 -9.48 2.41
CA ALA A 16 -7.34 -9.87 3.76
C ALA A 16 -8.48 -9.71 4.78
N VAL A 17 -9.26 -8.63 4.72
CA VAL A 17 -10.41 -8.39 5.60
C VAL A 17 -11.48 -9.47 5.40
N ARG A 18 -11.84 -9.75 4.14
CA ARG A 18 -12.83 -10.78 3.81
C ARG A 18 -12.37 -12.17 4.26
N TYR A 19 -11.13 -12.53 3.94
CA TYR A 19 -10.58 -13.82 4.37
C TYR A 19 -10.54 -13.94 5.90
N ALA A 20 -10.24 -12.85 6.61
CA ALA A 20 -10.20 -12.86 8.06
C ALA A 20 -11.58 -13.08 8.71
N ASP A 21 -12.66 -12.68 8.04
CA ASP A 21 -14.04 -12.94 8.49
C ASP A 21 -14.51 -14.37 8.15
N GLU A 22 -14.12 -14.90 6.99
CA GLU A 22 -14.52 -16.22 6.53
C GLU A 22 -13.72 -17.36 7.18
N ARG A 23 -12.39 -17.18 7.32
CA ARG A 23 -11.49 -18.23 7.80
C ARG A 23 -11.67 -18.45 9.30
N ARG A 24 -11.88 -19.71 9.70
CA ARG A 24 -11.99 -20.11 11.11
C ARG A 24 -10.78 -20.92 11.59
N GLN A 25 -10.23 -20.53 12.74
CA GLN A 25 -9.24 -21.29 13.49
C GLN A 25 -9.48 -21.12 14.99
N PHE A 26 -9.08 -22.12 15.78
CA PHE A 26 -9.32 -22.15 17.23
C PHE A 26 -10.79 -21.82 17.59
N GLY A 27 -11.73 -22.35 16.80
CA GLY A 27 -13.17 -22.19 17.04
C GLY A 27 -13.80 -20.86 16.64
N SER A 28 -13.06 -19.88 16.08
CA SER A 28 -13.63 -18.57 15.70
C SER A 28 -13.06 -18.02 14.38
N PRO A 29 -13.75 -17.07 13.72
CA PRO A 29 -13.17 -16.27 12.64
C PRO A 29 -11.86 -15.62 13.06
N ILE A 30 -10.84 -15.65 12.20
CA ILE A 30 -9.51 -15.15 12.57
C ILE A 30 -9.48 -13.63 12.83
N ARG A 31 -10.47 -12.87 12.35
CA ARG A 31 -10.64 -11.44 12.68
C ARG A 31 -10.85 -11.15 14.18
N HIS A 32 -11.18 -12.15 15.00
CA HIS A 32 -11.31 -11.96 16.45
C HIS A 32 -9.96 -12.01 17.19
N PHE A 33 -8.89 -12.47 16.53
CA PHE A 33 -7.56 -12.47 17.14
C PHE A 33 -6.92 -11.09 17.03
N GLN A 34 -6.52 -10.53 18.17
CA GLN A 34 -5.94 -9.18 18.26
C GLN A 34 -4.74 -8.98 17.31
N GLY A 35 -3.90 -10.00 17.14
CA GLY A 35 -2.78 -9.94 16.20
C GLY A 35 -3.21 -9.72 14.74
N ILE A 36 -4.34 -10.29 14.32
CA ILE A 36 -4.93 -10.07 12.99
C ILE A 36 -5.56 -8.67 12.93
N GLN A 37 -6.29 -8.26 13.97
CA GLN A 37 -6.90 -6.92 14.03
C GLN A 37 -5.87 -5.81 13.88
N PHE A 38 -4.72 -5.92 14.55
CA PHE A 38 -3.65 -4.95 14.44
C PHE A 38 -3.05 -4.88 13.03
N LYS A 39 -2.87 -6.02 12.36
CA LYS A 39 -2.43 -6.05 10.96
C LYS A 39 -3.43 -5.32 10.06
N LEU A 40 -4.72 -5.68 10.13
CA LEU A 40 -5.75 -5.06 9.30
C LEU A 40 -5.88 -3.56 9.57
N ALA A 41 -5.81 -3.13 10.83
CA ALA A 41 -5.82 -1.70 11.19
C ALA A 41 -4.60 -0.95 10.62
N ASN A 42 -3.40 -1.52 10.74
CA ASN A 42 -2.17 -0.95 10.20
C ASN A 42 -2.16 -0.88 8.68
N MET A 43 -2.74 -1.88 8.01
CA MET A 43 -2.90 -1.91 6.56
C MET A 43 -3.89 -0.83 6.12
N ALA A 44 -5.07 -0.76 6.73
CA ALA A 44 -6.10 0.24 6.43
C ALA A 44 -5.58 1.67 6.58
N THR A 45 -4.87 1.94 7.68
CA THR A 45 -4.28 3.27 7.95
C THR A 45 -3.30 3.69 6.84
N ARG A 46 -2.47 2.75 6.36
CA ARG A 46 -1.50 3.04 5.28
C ARG A 46 -2.18 3.24 3.93
N VAL A 47 -3.19 2.44 3.62
CA VAL A 47 -3.99 2.62 2.39
C VAL A 47 -4.64 4.01 2.37
N GLU A 48 -5.22 4.43 3.49
CA GLU A 48 -5.86 5.73 3.59
C GLU A 48 -4.86 6.88 3.49
N ALA A 49 -3.73 6.79 4.20
CA ALA A 49 -2.67 7.78 4.09
C ALA A 49 -2.11 7.90 2.66
N ALA A 50 -1.95 6.78 1.95
CA ALA A 50 -1.50 6.78 0.56
C ALA A 50 -2.53 7.44 -0.38
N ARG A 51 -3.82 7.16 -0.17
CA ARG A 51 -4.92 7.77 -0.93
C ARG A 51 -5.01 9.27 -0.69
N ALA A 52 -4.90 9.72 0.56
CA ALA A 52 -4.92 11.13 0.91
C ALA A 52 -3.75 11.89 0.28
N LEU A 53 -2.52 11.34 0.37
CA LEU A 53 -1.33 11.96 -0.21
C LEU A 53 -1.38 12.01 -1.74
N LEU A 54 -1.89 10.95 -2.38
CA LEU A 54 -2.16 10.93 -3.82
C LEU A 54 -3.16 12.02 -4.22
N GLY A 55 -4.27 12.14 -3.50
CA GLY A 55 -5.29 13.17 -3.77
C GLY A 55 -4.72 14.57 -3.64
N ARG A 56 -3.92 14.83 -2.61
CA ARG A 56 -3.22 16.10 -2.41
C ARG A 56 -2.24 16.40 -3.55
N ALA A 57 -1.46 15.42 -4.00
CA ALA A 57 -0.53 15.58 -5.11
C ALA A 57 -1.26 15.87 -6.43
N ALA A 58 -2.39 15.22 -6.68
CA ALA A 58 -3.22 15.49 -7.85
C ALA A 58 -3.79 16.91 -7.81
N ALA A 59 -4.38 17.31 -6.68
CA ALA A 59 -4.94 18.66 -6.52
C ALA A 59 -3.88 19.76 -6.71
N ALA A 60 -2.69 19.58 -6.14
CA ALA A 60 -1.56 20.51 -6.31
C ALA A 60 -1.12 20.62 -7.78
N LYS A 61 -1.12 19.50 -8.51
CA LYS A 61 -0.81 19.51 -9.95
C LYS A 61 -1.87 20.27 -10.74
N ASP A 62 -3.15 20.02 -10.47
CA ASP A 62 -4.26 20.62 -11.21
C ASP A 62 -4.38 22.13 -10.95
N SER A 63 -4.03 22.60 -9.75
CA SER A 63 -4.03 24.02 -9.41
C SER A 63 -2.76 24.77 -9.82
N GLY A 64 -1.75 24.08 -10.37
CA GLY A 64 -0.45 24.68 -10.68
C GLY A 64 0.36 25.09 -9.45
N ASP A 65 0.12 24.46 -8.30
CA ASP A 65 0.86 24.70 -7.06
C ASP A 65 2.35 24.39 -7.25
N ALA A 66 3.22 25.28 -6.77
CA ALA A 66 4.67 25.10 -6.80
C ALA A 66 5.12 23.83 -6.07
N ALA A 67 4.35 23.35 -5.08
CA ALA A 67 4.62 22.10 -4.36
C ALA A 67 4.29 20.82 -5.15
N ALA A 68 3.72 20.92 -6.36
CA ALA A 68 3.26 19.76 -7.13
C ALA A 68 4.36 18.69 -7.35
N THR A 69 5.58 19.11 -7.68
CA THR A 69 6.72 18.20 -7.89
C THR A 69 7.06 17.44 -6.60
N GLN A 70 7.18 18.17 -5.49
CA GLN A 70 7.49 17.58 -4.18
C GLN A 70 6.40 16.58 -3.76
N LEU A 71 5.13 16.97 -3.86
CA LEU A 71 4.00 16.13 -3.47
C LEU A 71 3.85 14.90 -4.35
N ALA A 72 4.11 15.01 -5.66
CA ALA A 72 4.11 13.86 -6.56
C ALA A 72 5.18 12.82 -6.17
N SER A 73 6.39 13.27 -5.83
CA SER A 73 7.46 12.38 -5.37
C SER A 73 7.16 11.75 -4.00
N MET A 74 6.62 12.52 -3.05
CA MET A 74 6.16 12.00 -1.76
C MET A 74 5.05 10.95 -1.94
N ALA A 75 4.05 11.24 -2.78
CA ALA A 75 2.95 10.33 -3.06
C ALA A 75 3.45 9.03 -3.69
N LYS A 76 4.37 9.10 -4.66
CA LYS A 76 4.95 7.90 -5.27
C LYS A 76 5.68 7.06 -4.24
N LEU A 77 6.60 7.67 -3.49
CA LEU A 77 7.41 6.99 -2.48
C LEU A 77 6.54 6.28 -1.43
N PHE A 78 5.64 7.05 -0.81
CA PHE A 78 4.81 6.51 0.27
C PHE A 78 3.84 5.44 -0.23
N ALA A 79 3.18 5.66 -1.38
CA ALA A 79 2.22 4.70 -1.91
C ALA A 79 2.88 3.37 -2.30
N SER A 80 4.10 3.40 -2.89
CA SER A 80 4.82 2.16 -3.23
C SER A 80 5.23 1.36 -2.00
N GLU A 81 5.78 2.02 -0.97
CA GLU A 81 6.19 1.34 0.26
C GLU A 81 4.98 0.86 1.07
N ALA A 82 3.88 1.63 1.07
CA ALA A 82 2.61 1.20 1.64
C ALA A 82 2.06 -0.03 0.92
N ALA A 83 2.09 -0.08 -0.41
CA ALA A 83 1.65 -1.24 -1.18
C ALA A 83 2.48 -2.48 -0.86
N MET A 84 3.81 -2.35 -0.78
CA MET A 84 4.70 -3.45 -0.42
C MET A 84 4.40 -3.98 0.99
N TYR A 85 4.24 -3.08 1.97
CA TYR A 85 3.86 -3.45 3.33
C TYR A 85 2.50 -4.17 3.37
N VAL A 86 1.47 -3.57 2.77
CA VAL A 86 0.09 -4.07 2.84
C VAL A 86 -0.03 -5.43 2.16
N THR A 87 0.61 -5.62 1.01
CA THR A 87 0.56 -6.90 0.29
C THR A 87 1.34 -8.00 1.01
N THR A 88 2.47 -7.67 1.64
CA THR A 88 3.22 -8.61 2.49
C THR A 88 2.37 -9.09 3.68
N GLU A 89 1.70 -8.15 4.35
CA GLU A 89 0.80 -8.46 5.47
C GLU A 89 -0.44 -9.24 5.01
N ALA A 90 -0.98 -8.96 3.82
CA ALA A 90 -2.08 -9.72 3.25
C ALA A 90 -1.70 -11.19 3.01
N VAL A 91 -0.51 -11.46 2.44
CA VAL A 91 0.02 -12.83 2.32
C VAL A 91 0.09 -13.50 3.71
N GLN A 92 0.58 -12.78 4.72
CA GLN A 92 0.66 -13.30 6.09
C GLN A 92 -0.70 -13.62 6.71
N VAL A 93 -1.73 -12.80 6.47
CA VAL A 93 -3.12 -13.03 6.96
C VAL A 93 -3.70 -14.32 6.35
N PHE A 94 -3.40 -14.62 5.09
CA PHE A 94 -3.81 -15.86 4.44
C PHE A 94 -3.00 -17.10 4.88
N GLY A 95 -1.89 -16.91 5.59
CA GLY A 95 -0.98 -17.99 5.96
C GLY A 95 -0.44 -18.73 4.73
N GLY A 96 -0.39 -20.06 4.76
CA GLY A 96 0.09 -20.86 3.63
C GLY A 96 -0.69 -20.63 2.33
N TYR A 97 -1.99 -20.32 2.41
CA TYR A 97 -2.80 -20.01 1.23
C TYR A 97 -2.41 -18.70 0.57
N GLY A 98 -1.78 -17.78 1.32
CA GLY A 98 -1.30 -16.51 0.77
C GLY A 98 -0.11 -16.67 -0.16
N TYR A 99 0.54 -17.84 -0.15
CA TYR A 99 1.74 -18.13 -0.94
C TYR A 99 1.45 -18.90 -2.23
N ILE A 100 0.24 -19.44 -2.39
CA ILE A 100 -0.16 -20.23 -3.56
C ILE A 100 -0.91 -19.36 -4.57
N LYS A 101 -0.74 -19.68 -5.86
CA LYS A 101 -1.30 -18.90 -6.99
C LYS A 101 -2.82 -18.97 -7.12
N GLU A 102 -3.47 -19.85 -6.36
CA GLU A 102 -4.94 -19.94 -6.32
C GLU A 102 -5.57 -18.74 -5.59
N TYR A 103 -4.81 -18.06 -4.73
CA TYR A 103 -5.26 -16.87 -4.02
C TYR A 103 -4.63 -15.60 -4.59
N PRO A 104 -5.40 -14.50 -4.73
CA PRO A 104 -4.96 -13.33 -5.47
C PRO A 104 -3.85 -12.51 -4.79
N VAL A 105 -3.65 -12.69 -3.47
CA VAL A 105 -2.72 -11.86 -2.68
C VAL A 105 -1.25 -12.07 -3.04
N GLU A 106 -0.85 -13.26 -3.49
CA GLU A 106 0.53 -13.53 -3.92
C GLU A 106 0.90 -12.68 -5.16
N ARG A 107 -0.05 -12.55 -6.10
CA ARG A 107 0.13 -11.75 -7.30
C ARG A 107 0.26 -10.28 -6.94
N LEU A 108 -0.62 -9.78 -6.08
CA LEU A 108 -0.58 -8.40 -5.60
C LEU A 108 0.75 -8.09 -4.91
N PHE A 109 1.30 -9.02 -4.12
CA PHE A 109 2.62 -8.89 -3.51
C PHE A 109 3.74 -8.73 -4.55
N ARG A 110 3.76 -9.58 -5.59
CA ARG A 110 4.75 -9.47 -6.67
C ARG A 110 4.60 -8.16 -7.45
N ASP A 111 3.37 -7.78 -7.75
CA ASP A 111 3.05 -6.56 -8.50
C ASP A 111 3.38 -5.30 -7.69
N ALA A 112 3.24 -5.31 -6.37
CA ALA A 112 3.59 -4.18 -5.52
C ALA A 112 5.08 -3.86 -5.59
N LYS A 113 5.95 -4.89 -5.65
CA LYS A 113 7.40 -4.69 -5.55
C LYS A 113 7.95 -3.84 -6.68
N VAL A 114 7.45 -4.00 -7.90
CA VAL A 114 7.96 -3.22 -9.03
C VAL A 114 7.69 -1.73 -8.82
N THR A 115 6.61 -1.35 -8.13
CA THR A 115 6.26 0.07 -7.89
C THR A 115 7.32 0.87 -7.12
N GLU A 116 8.20 0.21 -6.36
CA GLU A 116 9.34 0.86 -5.69
C GLU A 116 10.51 1.17 -6.65
N ILE A 117 10.50 0.61 -7.87
CA ILE A 117 11.66 0.58 -8.78
C ILE A 117 11.46 1.50 -9.99
N TYR A 118 10.42 1.29 -10.81
CA TYR A 118 10.20 2.10 -12.01
C TYR A 118 9.55 3.46 -11.69
N GLU A 119 9.59 4.38 -12.67
CA GLU A 119 9.18 5.79 -12.51
C GLU A 119 9.98 6.51 -11.42
N GLY A 120 11.28 6.19 -11.34
CA GLY A 120 12.22 6.65 -10.32
C GLY A 120 12.12 5.81 -9.04
N THR A 121 13.23 5.16 -8.67
CA THR A 121 13.29 4.31 -7.47
C THR A 121 12.93 5.09 -6.20
N SER A 122 12.60 4.40 -5.11
CA SER A 122 12.35 5.04 -3.81
C SER A 122 13.51 5.96 -3.38
N GLU A 123 14.76 5.60 -3.66
CA GLU A 123 15.95 6.40 -3.38
C GLU A 123 15.97 7.68 -4.23
N ILE A 124 15.63 7.57 -5.51
CA ILE A 124 15.53 8.73 -6.39
C ILE A 124 14.40 9.67 -5.95
N GLN A 125 13.26 9.13 -5.50
CA GLN A 125 12.20 9.98 -4.95
C GLN A 125 12.66 10.74 -3.71
N ARG A 126 13.44 10.10 -2.82
CA ARG A 126 14.04 10.79 -1.66
C ARG A 126 14.97 11.92 -2.08
N VAL A 127 15.79 11.72 -3.12
CA VAL A 127 16.65 12.77 -3.68
C VAL A 127 15.83 13.95 -4.20
N VAL A 128 14.74 13.68 -4.94
CA VAL A 128 13.85 14.74 -5.45
C VAL A 128 13.19 15.49 -4.29
N ILE A 129 12.61 14.77 -3.32
CA ILE A 129 11.98 15.37 -2.14
C ILE A 129 12.97 16.27 -1.39
N ALA A 130 14.17 15.77 -1.12
CA ALA A 130 15.21 16.52 -0.42
C ALA A 130 15.61 17.79 -1.18
N ARG A 131 15.73 17.72 -2.51
CA ARG A 131 16.02 18.89 -3.34
C ARG A 131 14.90 19.93 -3.28
N GLU A 132 13.64 19.52 -3.40
CA GLU A 132 12.51 20.45 -3.37
C GLU A 132 12.28 21.07 -1.98
N LEU A 133 12.85 20.52 -0.88
CA LEU A 133 12.79 21.15 0.44
C LEU A 133 13.65 22.42 0.57
N TYR A 134 14.66 22.60 -0.31
CA TYR A 134 15.59 23.73 -0.27
C TYR A 134 15.44 24.66 -1.47
N ARG A 135 14.34 24.54 -2.22
CA ARG A 135 14.09 25.30 -3.44
C ARG A 135 13.18 26.51 -3.19
#